data_AF-A0A7C4KTF6-F1
#
_entry.id   AF-A0A7C4KTF6-F1
#
_cell.length_a   1.000
_cell.length_b   1.000
_cell.length_c   1.000
_cell.angle_alpha   90.00
_cell.angle_beta   90.00
_cell.angle_gamma   90.00
#
_symmetry.space_group_name_H-M   'P 1'
#
loop_
_entity.id
_entity.type
_entity.pdbx_description
1 polymer ?
#
loop_
_entity_poly.entity_id
_entity_poly.type
_entity_poly.pdbx_seq_one_letter_code
_entity_poly.pdbx_strand_id
1 'polypeptide(L)'
;MTLNRVAIGLSLIVAALGAGCDETRLHKVTQHYDLFFPEGEVQKDTFIQKAAAKIDILWVVDNSPSMAQEQNNLANNFDSFIGIIESSNVDYQIAVISTDMDQAGHQGQFLGNPKIIQRGPNAKAQFQANIRVGTTGAGNEQGLMAAWTALTEPLISGVNAGFLREGASLAVIFVSDEDDHSFNKISFYQRFFEQQKGVGNENRVVGGAIVGDEPDGCQNPQTGAAVVGRRYHELVQQIGGSIGSICAADWSVTLNQLGLTVAGLDRRFTLSDPQPEDSTINVKVNGTPVPRDYQNGWTFESGSVFFAGGYVPPPSATIEVSYLHPQKEFTLTQIPAYDANNPGDDIHVTVYAPNSAQCTKTSDCANECGLAGRCDGMAINYDYTSGWVLETPTVGTETRYVVAFEGNYFPLGGSVIQVVYSCSGGCKFNP
;
A
#
# COMPACT_ATOMS: atom_id res chain seq x y z
N MET A 1 -18.22 -27.05 4.78
CA MET A 1 -18.99 -27.64 3.68
C MET A 1 -18.32 -28.95 3.30
N THR A 2 -19.08 -30.03 3.24
CA THR A 2 -18.60 -31.38 2.88
C THR A 2 -17.98 -31.37 1.47
N LEU A 3 -16.66 -31.60 1.39
CA LEU A 3 -15.93 -31.71 0.13
C LEU A 3 -16.48 -32.89 -0.69
N ASN A 4 -16.95 -32.60 -1.90
CA ASN A 4 -17.20 -33.62 -2.91
C ASN A 4 -15.84 -34.09 -3.46
N ARG A 5 -15.34 -35.21 -2.95
CA ARG A 5 -14.19 -35.93 -3.52
C ARG A 5 -14.69 -36.79 -4.67
N VAL A 6 -14.32 -36.47 -5.91
CA VAL A 6 -14.45 -37.39 -7.05
C VAL A 6 -13.04 -37.76 -7.51
N ALA A 7 -12.56 -38.92 -7.07
CA ALA A 7 -11.32 -39.52 -7.56
C ALA A 7 -11.69 -40.62 -8.56
N ILE A 8 -11.25 -40.48 -9.82
CA ILE A 8 -11.41 -41.50 -10.86
C ILE A 8 -10.05 -42.18 -11.02
N GLY A 9 -9.83 -43.28 -10.30
CA GLY A 9 -8.63 -44.11 -10.45
C GLY A 9 -8.85 -45.18 -11.52
N LEU A 10 -8.00 -45.19 -12.56
CA LEU A 10 -7.96 -46.23 -13.58
C LEU A 10 -6.60 -46.94 -13.54
N SER A 11 -6.55 -48.22 -13.20
CA SER A 11 -5.30 -49.00 -13.17
C SER A 11 -5.00 -49.59 -14.55
N LEU A 12 -3.83 -49.29 -15.12
CA LEU A 12 -3.28 -49.96 -16.32
C LEU A 12 -2.29 -51.05 -15.89
N ILE A 13 -2.46 -52.27 -16.44
CA ILE A 13 -1.57 -53.41 -16.18
C ILE A 13 -0.69 -53.63 -17.40
N VAL A 14 0.63 -53.48 -17.23
CA VAL A 14 1.62 -53.87 -18.23
C VAL A 14 2.38 -55.09 -17.72
N ALA A 15 2.38 -56.18 -18.48
CA ALA A 15 3.14 -57.40 -18.17
C ALA A 15 4.29 -57.54 -19.17
N ALA A 16 5.53 -57.52 -18.68
CA ALA A 16 6.71 -57.83 -19.48
C ALA A 16 7.15 -59.27 -19.23
N LEU A 17 7.20 -60.09 -20.29
CA LEU A 17 7.72 -61.46 -20.26
C LEU A 17 9.12 -61.48 -20.86
N GLY A 18 10.14 -61.63 -20.01
CA GLY A 18 11.52 -61.94 -20.41
C GLY A 18 11.94 -63.27 -19.80
N ALA A 19 12.48 -64.17 -20.62
CA ALA A 19 12.99 -65.46 -20.18
C ALA A 19 14.49 -65.35 -19.82
N GLY A 20 14.87 -65.68 -18.58
CA GLY A 20 16.25 -66.00 -18.23
C GLY A 20 16.74 -65.53 -16.85
N CYS A 21 16.74 -66.46 -15.89
CA CYS A 21 17.55 -66.58 -14.67
C CYS A 21 17.41 -65.59 -13.47
N ASP A 22 17.44 -66.24 -12.30
CA ASP A 22 17.36 -65.79 -10.89
C ASP A 22 15.97 -65.36 -10.38
N GLU A 23 15.59 -65.89 -9.22
CA GLU A 23 14.30 -65.62 -8.54
C GLU A 23 14.26 -64.17 -8.03
N THR A 24 14.18 -63.22 -8.95
CA THR A 24 13.58 -61.93 -8.64
C THR A 24 12.09 -62.18 -8.48
N ARG A 25 11.59 -62.11 -7.25
CA ARG A 25 10.16 -61.88 -7.02
C ARG A 25 9.79 -60.63 -7.82
N LEU A 26 9.18 -60.83 -8.99
CA LEU A 26 8.58 -59.75 -9.77
C LEU A 26 7.46 -59.17 -8.91
N HIS A 27 7.79 -58.15 -8.13
CA HIS A 27 6.80 -57.36 -7.44
C HIS A 27 5.99 -56.64 -8.52
N LYS A 28 4.69 -56.92 -8.58
CA LYS A 28 3.78 -56.21 -9.48
C LYS A 28 3.79 -54.73 -9.10
N VAL A 29 4.49 -53.92 -9.87
CA VAL A 29 4.44 -52.46 -9.79
C VAL A 29 3.21 -52.03 -10.58
N THR A 30 2.26 -51.39 -9.90
CA THR A 30 1.06 -50.84 -10.55
C THR A 30 1.25 -49.33 -10.61
N GLN A 31 1.18 -48.75 -11.81
CA GLN A 31 1.13 -47.30 -11.96
C GLN A 31 -0.25 -46.80 -11.56
N HIS A 32 -0.24 -45.75 -10.74
CA HIS A 32 -1.40 -45.01 -10.28
C HIS A 32 -1.23 -43.55 -10.64
N TYR A 33 -2.35 -42.84 -10.79
CA TYR A 33 -2.31 -41.40 -10.97
C TYR A 33 -3.39 -40.74 -10.13
N ASP A 34 -3.04 -39.58 -9.58
CA ASP A 34 -3.96 -38.68 -8.92
C ASP A 34 -4.10 -37.40 -9.74
N LEU A 35 -5.32 -36.85 -9.75
CA LEU A 35 -5.62 -35.55 -10.31
C LEU A 35 -6.08 -34.62 -9.19
N PHE A 36 -5.40 -33.50 -9.02
CA PHE A 36 -5.78 -32.44 -8.09
C PHE A 36 -6.22 -31.19 -8.85
N PHE A 37 -7.24 -30.54 -8.31
CA PHE A 37 -7.83 -29.32 -8.83
C PHE A 37 -7.69 -28.25 -7.75
N PRO A 38 -6.54 -27.55 -7.67
CA PRO A 38 -6.36 -26.47 -6.72
C PRO A 38 -7.42 -25.39 -6.97
N GLU A 39 -8.35 -25.25 -6.04
CA GLU A 39 -9.36 -24.17 -6.07
C GLU A 39 -8.85 -22.92 -5.36
N GLY A 40 -7.80 -23.05 -4.53
CA GLY A 40 -7.36 -22.02 -3.58
C GLY A 40 -8.37 -21.84 -2.44
N GLU A 41 -7.89 -21.40 -1.27
CA GLU A 41 -8.83 -21.00 -0.21
C GLU A 41 -9.12 -19.50 -0.35
N VAL A 42 -10.40 -19.14 -0.50
CA VAL A 42 -10.80 -17.73 -0.52
C VAL A 42 -10.55 -17.14 0.86
N GLN A 43 -9.57 -16.24 0.92
CA GLN A 43 -9.29 -15.43 2.09
C GLN A 43 -9.88 -14.04 1.90
N LYS A 44 -10.23 -13.43 3.03
CA LYS A 44 -10.82 -12.10 3.07
C LYS A 44 -10.31 -11.35 4.27
N ASP A 45 -9.53 -10.31 3.99
CA ASP A 45 -9.14 -9.32 4.98
C ASP A 45 -10.07 -8.13 4.94
N THR A 46 -10.39 -7.61 6.12
CA THR A 46 -11.18 -6.39 6.28
C THR A 46 -10.43 -5.43 7.19
N PHE A 47 -10.17 -4.24 6.68
CA PHE A 47 -9.56 -3.15 7.43
C PHE A 47 -10.56 -2.01 7.58
N ILE A 48 -10.41 -1.25 8.65
CA ILE A 48 -11.13 0.01 8.83
C ILE A 48 -10.08 1.12 8.79
N GLN A 49 -10.21 2.04 7.83
CA GLN A 49 -9.41 3.26 7.85
C GLN A 49 -9.70 3.98 9.16
N LYS A 50 -8.64 4.48 9.81
CA LYS A 50 -8.78 5.19 11.08
C LYS A 50 -9.90 6.24 11.00
N ALA A 51 -10.66 6.35 12.08
CA ALA A 51 -11.75 7.32 12.17
C ALA A 51 -11.22 8.74 11.93
N ALA A 52 -12.12 9.63 11.50
CA ALA A 52 -11.87 11.05 11.23
C ALA A 52 -10.65 11.58 11.98
N ALA A 53 -9.51 11.68 11.27
CA ALA A 53 -8.36 12.33 11.84
C ALA A 53 -8.79 13.73 12.26
N LYS A 54 -8.49 14.13 13.48
CA LYS A 54 -8.48 15.55 13.81
C LYS A 54 -7.20 16.11 13.23
N ILE A 55 -7.26 17.29 12.63
CA ILE A 55 -6.03 17.98 12.21
C ILE A 55 -6.10 19.48 12.44
N ASP A 56 -5.00 20.02 12.93
CA ASP A 56 -4.78 21.45 13.07
C ASP A 56 -3.79 21.88 12.00
N ILE A 57 -4.19 22.82 11.14
CA ILE A 57 -3.44 23.26 9.97
C ILE A 57 -3.04 24.72 10.18
N LEU A 58 -1.75 24.97 10.32
CA LEU A 58 -1.19 26.30 10.47
C LEU A 58 -0.65 26.76 9.11
N TRP A 59 -1.28 27.77 8.53
CA TRP A 59 -0.79 28.45 7.34
C TRP A 59 0.07 29.63 7.76
N VAL A 60 1.30 29.65 7.23
CA VAL A 60 2.30 30.70 7.46
C VAL A 60 2.51 31.39 6.13
N VAL A 61 1.93 32.57 5.98
CA VAL A 61 1.89 33.27 4.69
C VAL A 61 2.73 34.52 4.74
N ASP A 62 3.62 34.64 3.78
CA ASP A 62 4.41 35.82 3.59
C ASP A 62 3.54 37.04 3.23
N ASN A 63 3.70 38.10 4.02
CA ASN A 63 2.99 39.36 3.87
C ASN A 63 3.90 40.50 3.38
N SER A 64 5.05 40.17 2.80
CA SER A 64 5.93 41.12 2.10
C SER A 64 5.21 41.79 0.91
N PRO A 65 5.68 42.96 0.44
CA PRO A 65 5.08 43.64 -0.71
C PRO A 65 5.11 42.87 -2.03
N SER A 66 6.06 41.94 -2.21
CA SER A 66 6.19 41.16 -3.45
C SER A 66 5.10 40.11 -3.60
N MET A 67 4.59 39.57 -2.48
CA MET A 67 3.59 38.49 -2.42
C MET A 67 2.17 38.83 -2.93
N ALA A 68 1.93 40.01 -3.50
CA ALA A 68 0.61 40.45 -3.90
C ALA A 68 -0.01 39.56 -5.01
N GLN A 69 0.79 39.10 -5.97
CA GLN A 69 0.33 38.26 -7.07
C GLN A 69 0.13 36.82 -6.58
N GLU A 70 1.03 36.35 -5.73
CA GLU A 70 1.14 35.03 -5.15
C GLU A 70 -0.01 34.77 -4.17
N GLN A 71 -0.40 35.75 -3.34
CA GLN A 71 -1.57 35.65 -2.47
C GLN A 71 -2.89 35.55 -3.26
N ASN A 72 -2.99 36.19 -4.43
CA ASN A 72 -4.16 36.02 -5.30
C ASN A 72 -4.18 34.61 -5.93
N ASN A 73 -3.02 34.10 -6.38
CA ASN A 73 -2.90 32.74 -6.88
C ASN A 73 -3.19 31.70 -5.79
N LEU A 74 -2.74 31.94 -4.56
CA LEU A 74 -3.03 31.13 -3.37
C LEU A 74 -4.53 31.07 -3.08
N ALA A 75 -5.21 32.21 -3.07
CA ALA A 75 -6.65 32.26 -2.85
C ALA A 75 -7.43 31.49 -3.93
N ASN A 76 -6.98 31.52 -5.19
CA ASN A 76 -7.62 30.83 -6.30
C ASN A 76 -7.37 29.31 -6.29
N ASN A 77 -6.15 28.87 -5.95
CA ASN A 77 -5.79 27.45 -5.87
C ASN A 77 -6.35 26.75 -4.62
N PHE A 78 -6.70 27.52 -3.59
CA PHE A 78 -7.21 27.01 -2.33
C PHE A 78 -8.56 26.28 -2.45
N ASP A 79 -9.38 26.65 -3.44
CA ASP A 79 -10.67 26.00 -3.69
C ASP A 79 -10.53 24.48 -3.87
N SER A 80 -9.45 24.04 -4.51
CA SER A 80 -9.12 22.62 -4.68
C SER A 80 -8.73 21.97 -3.36
N PHE A 81 -7.87 22.61 -2.56
CA PHE A 81 -7.43 22.11 -1.26
C PHE A 81 -8.58 21.93 -0.27
N ILE A 82 -9.41 22.96 -0.11
CA ILE A 82 -10.53 22.90 0.83
C ILE A 82 -11.58 21.91 0.36
N GLY A 83 -11.79 21.75 -0.95
CA GLY A 83 -12.68 20.73 -1.51
C GLY A 83 -12.26 19.30 -1.11
N ILE A 84 -10.96 19.02 -1.04
CA ILE A 84 -10.44 17.71 -0.61
C ILE A 84 -10.64 17.52 0.88
N ILE A 85 -10.34 18.53 1.68
CA ILE A 85 -10.49 18.43 3.13
C ILE A 85 -11.97 18.38 3.53
N GLU A 86 -12.85 19.12 2.86
CA GLU A 86 -14.30 19.08 3.10
C GLU A 86 -14.94 17.77 2.65
N SER A 87 -14.48 17.20 1.53
CA SER A 87 -14.90 15.88 1.05
C SER A 87 -14.31 14.73 1.87
N SER A 88 -13.16 14.95 2.50
CA SER A 88 -12.66 14.05 3.54
C SER A 88 -13.52 14.21 4.81
N ASN A 89 -13.86 13.11 5.47
CA ASN A 89 -14.63 13.17 6.73
C ASN A 89 -13.71 13.55 7.92
N VAL A 90 -12.80 14.50 7.74
CA VAL A 90 -11.75 14.92 8.68
C VAL A 90 -12.25 16.11 9.51
N ASP A 91 -11.96 16.11 10.80
CA ASP A 91 -12.26 17.23 11.70
C ASP A 91 -11.08 18.21 11.72
N TYR A 92 -11.15 19.25 10.88
CA TYR A 92 -10.05 20.20 10.74
C TYR A 92 -10.27 21.51 11.51
N GLN A 93 -9.14 22.07 11.96
CA GLN A 93 -8.99 23.47 12.32
C GLN A 93 -7.93 24.11 11.43
N ILE A 94 -8.17 25.34 10.99
CA ILE A 94 -7.20 26.10 10.22
C ILE A 94 -6.94 27.43 10.91
N ALA A 95 -5.67 27.78 11.10
CA ALA A 95 -5.24 29.09 11.54
C ALA A 95 -4.27 29.67 10.51
N VAL A 96 -4.25 31.00 10.39
CA VAL A 96 -3.36 31.73 9.49
C VAL A 96 -2.52 32.70 10.31
N ILE A 97 -1.22 32.72 10.07
CA ILE A 97 -0.27 33.73 10.57
C ILE A 97 0.51 34.31 9.40
N SER A 98 1.18 35.44 9.62
CA SER A 98 2.16 35.96 8.67
C SER A 98 3.60 35.62 9.06
N THR A 99 4.54 35.88 8.15
CA THR A 99 5.99 35.83 8.40
C THR A 99 6.52 37.02 9.21
N ASP A 100 5.76 38.12 9.30
CA ASP A 100 6.14 39.34 10.01
C ASP A 100 6.26 39.19 11.55
N MET A 101 7.47 39.40 12.06
CA MET A 101 7.81 39.39 13.49
C MET A 101 8.05 40.80 14.07
N ASP A 102 8.01 41.85 13.25
CA ASP A 102 8.24 43.23 13.66
C ASP A 102 6.93 43.96 13.97
N GLN A 103 5.85 43.62 13.25
CA GLN A 103 4.54 44.24 13.41
C GLN A 103 3.75 43.65 14.59
N ALA A 104 3.30 44.53 15.49
CA ALA A 104 2.41 44.16 16.59
C ALA A 104 1.09 43.56 16.06
N GLY A 105 0.68 42.42 16.63
CA GLY A 105 -0.52 41.69 16.18
C GLY A 105 -0.26 40.67 15.08
N HIS A 106 0.96 40.62 14.53
CA HIS A 106 1.47 39.53 13.70
C HIS A 106 2.23 38.58 14.65
N GLN A 107 3.57 38.48 14.62
CA GLN A 107 4.36 37.87 15.70
C GLN A 107 3.86 36.47 16.17
N GLY A 108 3.37 35.65 15.23
CA GLY A 108 2.78 34.34 15.50
C GLY A 108 1.33 34.36 16.03
N GLN A 109 0.68 35.51 16.19
CA GLN A 109 -0.74 35.61 16.51
C GLN A 109 -1.60 35.25 15.30
N PHE A 110 -2.68 34.49 15.53
CA PHE A 110 -3.61 34.15 14.46
C PHE A 110 -4.35 35.37 13.92
N LEU A 111 -4.38 35.45 12.59
CA LEU A 111 -4.96 36.52 11.81
C LEU A 111 -6.36 36.15 11.32
N GLY A 112 -7.14 37.19 10.99
CA GLY A 112 -8.47 37.06 10.42
C GLY A 112 -9.59 36.77 11.43
N ASN A 113 -10.80 36.56 10.92
CA ASN A 113 -12.01 36.36 11.72
C ASN A 113 -12.93 35.30 11.08
N PRO A 114 -13.16 34.14 11.73
CA PRO A 114 -12.61 33.73 13.03
C PRO A 114 -11.10 33.47 12.95
N LYS A 115 -10.39 33.62 14.07
CA LYS A 115 -8.96 33.29 14.17
C LYS A 115 -8.65 31.82 13.92
N ILE A 116 -9.59 30.95 14.29
CA ILE A 116 -9.55 29.51 14.06
C ILE A 116 -10.78 29.16 13.23
N ILE A 117 -10.52 28.73 12.01
CA ILE A 117 -11.54 28.29 11.07
C ILE A 117 -11.82 26.82 11.38
N GLN A 118 -13.09 26.49 11.58
CA GLN A 118 -13.55 25.12 11.81
C GLN A 118 -14.35 24.63 10.62
N ARG A 119 -14.48 23.31 10.47
CA ARG A 119 -15.34 22.70 9.45
C ARG A 119 -16.76 23.25 9.52
N GLY A 120 -17.30 23.65 8.38
CA GLY A 120 -18.66 24.16 8.27
C GLY A 120 -18.91 24.90 6.95
N PRO A 121 -20.17 25.29 6.67
CA PRO A 121 -20.56 25.88 5.38
C PRO A 121 -19.85 27.20 5.05
N ASN A 122 -19.28 27.88 6.05
CA ASN A 122 -18.57 29.14 5.88
C ASN A 122 -17.03 28.99 5.87
N ALA A 123 -16.50 27.79 6.10
CA ALA A 123 -15.06 27.57 6.28
C ALA A 123 -14.25 28.07 5.08
N LYS A 124 -14.73 27.76 3.87
CA LYS A 124 -14.16 28.26 2.62
C LYS A 124 -14.07 29.79 2.57
N ALA A 125 -15.17 30.49 2.82
CA ALA A 125 -15.22 31.94 2.77
C ALA A 125 -14.36 32.59 3.87
N GLN A 126 -14.35 32.02 5.07
CA GLN A 126 -13.52 32.46 6.17
C GLN A 126 -12.03 32.32 5.85
N PHE A 127 -11.63 31.20 5.25
CA PHE A 127 -10.24 31.02 4.83
C PHE A 127 -9.84 31.99 3.73
N GLN A 128 -10.65 32.14 2.67
CA GLN A 128 -10.38 33.09 1.59
C GLN A 128 -10.19 34.52 2.09
N ALA A 129 -10.86 34.89 3.19
CA ALA A 129 -10.64 36.16 3.87
C ALA A 129 -9.35 36.17 4.70
N ASN A 130 -9.10 35.14 5.51
CA ASN A 130 -7.97 35.09 6.44
C ASN A 130 -6.60 34.93 5.75
N ILE A 131 -6.54 34.27 4.60
CA ILE A 131 -5.28 34.01 3.90
C ILE A 131 -4.69 35.26 3.25
N ARG A 132 -5.50 36.31 3.06
CA ARG A 132 -5.07 37.64 2.60
C ARG A 132 -4.52 38.42 3.78
N VAL A 133 -3.33 38.03 4.21
CA VAL A 133 -2.62 38.62 5.37
C VAL A 133 -2.10 40.05 5.10
N GLY A 134 -2.23 40.53 3.86
CA GLY A 134 -1.77 41.83 3.42
C GLY A 134 -0.36 41.76 2.81
N THR A 135 0.11 42.90 2.29
CA THR A 135 1.40 43.02 1.56
C THR A 135 2.22 44.21 2.08
N THR A 136 2.02 44.58 3.35
CA THR A 136 2.68 45.72 3.99
C THR A 136 3.63 45.28 5.11
N GLY A 137 3.93 43.98 5.18
CA GLY A 137 4.81 43.40 6.18
C GLY A 137 6.27 43.78 6.00
N ALA A 138 7.06 43.48 7.02
CA ALA A 138 8.51 43.62 6.98
C ALA A 138 9.13 42.74 5.88
N GLY A 139 10.14 43.28 5.19
CA GLY A 139 10.96 42.56 4.20
C GLY A 139 12.01 41.61 4.82
N ASN A 140 11.72 41.07 6.01
CA ASN A 140 12.57 40.15 6.75
C ASN A 140 11.65 39.02 7.24
N GLU A 141 11.50 38.02 6.39
CA GLU A 141 10.45 37.02 6.42
C GLU A 141 10.86 35.90 7.38
N GLN A 142 10.27 35.89 8.57
CA GLN A 142 10.66 34.94 9.62
C GLN A 142 9.59 33.87 9.85
N GLY A 143 9.21 33.17 8.79
CA GLY A 143 8.13 32.18 8.81
C GLY A 143 8.35 31.05 9.81
N LEU A 144 9.59 30.53 9.93
CA LEU A 144 9.90 29.48 10.92
C LEU A 144 9.75 29.98 12.36
N MET A 145 10.22 31.19 12.64
CA MET A 145 10.10 31.83 13.95
C MET A 145 8.64 32.17 14.28
N ALA A 146 7.87 32.66 13.30
CA ALA A 146 6.46 32.97 13.47
C ALA A 146 5.66 31.71 13.82
N ALA A 147 5.89 30.61 13.10
CA ALA A 147 5.26 29.32 13.38
C ALA A 147 5.65 28.75 14.75
N TRP A 148 6.94 28.84 15.10
CA TRP A 148 7.43 28.44 16.43
C TRP A 148 6.76 29.25 17.55
N THR A 149 6.63 30.57 17.36
CA THR A 149 6.04 31.48 18.35
C THR A 149 4.53 31.24 18.47
N ALA A 150 3.84 30.99 17.36
CA ALA A 150 2.40 30.70 17.32
C ALA A 150 2.01 29.47 18.14
N LEU A 151 2.88 28.47 18.19
CA LEU A 151 2.68 27.18 18.85
C LEU A 151 3.33 27.09 20.24
N THR A 152 3.93 28.19 20.73
CA THR A 152 4.61 28.23 22.04
C THR A 152 3.89 29.17 23.01
N GLU A 153 4.12 28.98 24.30
CA GLU A 153 3.66 29.91 25.33
C GLU A 153 4.30 31.30 25.18
N PRO A 154 3.57 32.40 25.47
CA PRO A 154 2.20 32.43 25.99
C PRO A 154 1.11 32.42 24.90
N LEU A 155 1.46 32.39 23.60
CA LEU A 155 0.46 32.57 22.55
C LEU A 155 -0.49 31.39 22.48
N ILE A 156 0.04 30.16 22.50
CA ILE A 156 -0.75 28.94 22.28
C ILE A 156 -1.82 28.70 23.35
N SER A 157 -1.60 29.14 24.60
CA SER A 157 -2.62 29.12 25.66
C SER A 157 -3.38 30.44 25.82
N GLY A 158 -2.88 31.52 25.20
CA GLY A 158 -3.45 32.86 25.24
C GLY A 158 -4.24 33.19 23.97
N VAL A 159 -3.71 34.11 23.16
CA VAL A 159 -4.43 34.66 22.00
C VAL A 159 -4.65 33.66 20.86
N ASN A 160 -3.93 32.53 20.87
CA ASN A 160 -4.05 31.42 19.92
C ASN A 160 -4.74 30.19 20.55
N ALA A 161 -5.35 30.33 21.73
CA ALA A 161 -5.96 29.23 22.45
C ALA A 161 -6.99 28.46 21.61
N GLY A 162 -6.99 27.14 21.76
CA GLY A 162 -7.95 26.23 21.14
C GLY A 162 -7.50 25.59 19.83
N PHE A 163 -6.36 25.99 19.28
CA PHE A 163 -5.84 25.47 18.01
C PHE A 163 -5.19 24.10 18.10
N LEU A 164 -4.17 23.92 18.94
CA LEU A 164 -3.44 22.66 19.02
C LEU A 164 -4.19 21.64 19.87
N ARG A 165 -5.01 20.80 19.22
CA ARG A 165 -5.89 19.83 19.88
C ARG A 165 -5.17 18.54 20.23
N GLU A 166 -5.53 17.96 21.37
CA GLU A 166 -5.14 16.59 21.71
C GLU A 166 -5.73 15.60 20.69
N GLY A 167 -4.95 14.59 20.31
CA GLY A 167 -5.41 13.58 19.35
C GLY A 167 -5.58 14.10 17.91
N ALA A 168 -5.25 15.35 17.62
CA ALA A 168 -5.13 15.87 16.26
C ALA A 168 -3.72 15.73 15.70
N SER A 169 -3.57 15.47 14.40
CA SER A 169 -2.29 15.70 13.70
C SER A 169 -2.05 17.22 13.54
N LEU A 170 -0.82 17.63 13.27
CA LEU A 170 -0.44 19.02 13.01
C LEU A 170 0.16 19.14 11.61
N ALA A 171 -0.32 20.09 10.83
CA ALA A 171 0.30 20.50 9.58
C ALA A 171 0.78 21.94 9.67
N VAL A 172 2.00 22.20 9.22
CA VAL A 172 2.55 23.56 9.11
C VAL A 172 2.91 23.81 7.67
N ILE A 173 2.20 24.73 7.03
CA ILE A 173 2.33 25.02 5.60
C ILE A 173 2.88 26.43 5.43
N PHE A 174 4.06 26.53 4.84
CA PHE A 174 4.76 27.78 4.55
C PHE A 174 4.50 28.23 3.12
N VAL A 175 4.23 29.52 2.92
CA VAL A 175 4.06 30.14 1.60
C VAL A 175 4.87 31.44 1.57
N SER A 176 5.90 31.51 0.72
CA SER A 176 6.78 32.67 0.59
C SER A 176 7.47 32.67 -0.77
N ASP A 177 7.74 33.85 -1.31
CA ASP A 177 8.51 34.05 -2.54
C ASP A 177 10.03 34.21 -2.27
N GLU A 178 10.49 34.02 -1.04
CA GLU A 178 11.91 34.01 -0.68
C GLU A 178 12.28 33.01 0.44
N ASP A 179 13.53 33.09 0.92
CA ASP A 179 14.03 32.19 1.97
C ASP A 179 13.71 32.71 3.37
N ASP A 180 13.63 31.79 4.34
CA ASP A 180 13.35 32.15 5.73
C ASP A 180 14.54 32.86 6.40
N HIS A 181 14.31 34.03 6.96
CA HIS A 181 15.28 34.82 7.72
C HIS A 181 15.20 34.60 9.24
N SER A 182 14.59 33.52 9.69
CA SER A 182 14.49 33.21 11.11
C SER A 182 15.85 32.85 11.72
N PHE A 183 16.06 33.29 12.96
CA PHE A 183 17.22 32.92 13.75
C PHE A 183 17.24 31.39 14.04
N ASN A 184 18.38 30.81 14.43
CA ASN A 184 18.58 29.36 14.63
C ASN A 184 18.70 28.51 13.34
N LYS A 185 19.18 27.27 13.56
CA LYS A 185 19.35 26.23 12.54
C LYS A 185 18.05 25.50 12.29
N ILE A 186 17.89 24.90 11.10
CA ILE A 186 16.73 24.06 10.77
C ILE A 186 16.51 22.93 11.77
N SER A 187 17.57 22.29 12.24
CA SER A 187 17.46 21.21 13.25
C SER A 187 16.84 21.64 14.58
N PHE A 188 16.84 22.93 14.92
CA PHE A 188 16.07 23.44 16.06
C PHE A 188 14.57 23.38 15.77
N TYR A 189 14.15 23.90 14.63
CA TYR A 189 12.76 23.93 14.19
C TYR A 189 12.21 22.53 13.94
N GLN A 190 12.99 21.66 13.28
CA GLN A 190 12.65 20.25 13.06
C GLN A 190 12.26 19.57 14.38
N ARG A 191 13.16 19.60 15.37
CA ARG A 191 12.93 18.99 16.69
C ARG A 191 11.73 19.59 17.40
N PHE A 192 11.53 20.90 17.29
CA PHE A 192 10.38 21.56 17.88
C PHE A 192 9.07 21.06 17.27
N PHE A 193 8.97 21.02 15.93
CA PHE A 193 7.75 20.61 15.25
C PHE A 193 7.44 19.14 15.50
N GLU A 194 8.42 18.24 15.37
CA GLU A 194 8.25 16.80 15.64
C GLU A 194 7.71 16.51 17.05
N GLN A 195 8.04 17.35 18.03
CA GLN A 195 7.61 17.18 19.42
C GLN A 195 6.22 17.73 19.74
N GLN A 196 5.56 18.46 18.82
CA GLN A 196 4.27 19.13 19.09
C GLN A 196 3.15 18.16 19.46
N LYS A 197 3.23 16.89 19.05
CA LYS A 197 2.23 15.86 19.38
C LYS A 197 2.70 14.88 20.46
N GLY A 198 3.79 15.19 21.15
CA GLY A 198 4.39 14.34 22.19
C GLY A 198 5.32 13.26 21.63
N VAL A 199 6.11 12.66 22.53
CA VAL A 199 7.12 11.65 22.19
C VAL A 199 6.49 10.44 21.51
N GLY A 200 7.06 9.98 20.39
CA GLY A 200 6.58 8.84 19.62
C GLY A 200 5.43 9.15 18.65
N ASN A 201 5.04 10.43 18.53
CA ASN A 201 4.00 10.90 17.63
C ASN A 201 4.56 11.82 16.53
N GLU A 202 5.84 11.72 16.20
CA GLU A 202 6.53 12.57 15.22
C GLU A 202 5.85 12.46 13.85
N ASN A 203 5.40 11.25 13.48
CA ASN A 203 4.64 10.98 12.24
C ASN A 203 3.24 11.65 12.19
N ARG A 204 2.83 12.34 13.25
CA ARG A 204 1.57 13.10 13.31
C ARG A 204 1.79 14.59 13.07
N VAL A 205 3.01 14.96 12.68
CA VAL A 205 3.39 16.30 12.27
C VAL A 205 3.86 16.24 10.82
N VAL A 206 3.39 17.15 9.99
CA VAL A 206 3.76 17.21 8.57
C VAL A 206 4.07 18.65 8.16
N GLY A 207 5.10 18.81 7.34
CA GLY A 207 5.46 20.06 6.70
C GLY A 207 4.82 20.23 5.31
N GLY A 208 4.54 21.47 4.94
CA GLY A 208 4.28 21.84 3.55
C GLY A 208 5.00 23.13 3.20
N ALA A 209 5.49 23.25 1.97
CA ALA A 209 6.05 24.50 1.48
C ALA A 209 5.57 24.79 0.05
N ILE A 210 5.13 26.02 -0.18
CA ILE A 210 4.84 26.57 -1.50
C ILE A 210 5.79 27.75 -1.67
N VAL A 211 6.97 27.49 -2.24
CA VAL A 211 8.11 28.41 -2.25
C VAL A 211 8.85 28.35 -3.58
N GLY A 212 9.85 29.21 -3.79
CA GLY A 212 10.71 29.13 -4.97
C GLY A 212 11.47 27.81 -5.07
N ASP A 213 11.62 27.29 -6.29
CA ASP A 213 12.22 25.98 -6.56
C ASP A 213 13.73 25.95 -6.27
N GLU A 214 14.26 24.79 -5.86
CA GLU A 214 15.70 24.58 -5.84
C GLU A 214 16.26 24.35 -7.26
N PRO A 215 17.49 24.80 -7.57
CA PRO A 215 18.42 25.51 -6.68
C PRO A 215 18.34 27.04 -6.72
N ASP A 216 17.65 27.61 -7.71
CA ASP A 216 17.80 29.02 -8.11
C ASP A 216 16.52 29.86 -7.97
N GLY A 217 15.43 29.29 -7.50
CA GLY A 217 14.11 29.89 -7.46
C GLY A 217 13.28 29.50 -8.67
N CYS A 218 12.20 30.25 -8.91
CA CYS A 218 11.31 30.01 -10.03
C CYS A 218 10.89 31.32 -10.70
N GLN A 219 10.51 31.23 -11.97
CA GLN A 219 9.98 32.37 -12.71
C GLN A 219 8.89 31.92 -13.67
N ASN A 220 7.75 32.60 -13.62
CA ASN A 220 6.64 32.39 -14.52
C ASN A 220 5.98 33.75 -14.84
N PRO A 221 5.91 34.16 -16.12
CA PRO A 221 5.36 35.47 -16.50
C PRO A 221 3.90 35.71 -16.07
N GLN A 222 3.12 34.66 -15.83
CA GLN A 222 1.71 34.75 -15.47
C GLN A 222 1.47 34.66 -13.96
N THR A 223 2.32 33.95 -13.22
CA THR A 223 2.05 33.56 -11.84
C THR A 223 3.05 34.13 -10.82
N GLY A 224 4.17 34.71 -11.27
CA GLY A 224 5.12 35.40 -10.41
C GLY A 224 6.55 34.87 -10.53
N ALA A 225 7.43 35.39 -9.69
CA ALA A 225 8.81 34.94 -9.57
C ALA A 225 9.18 34.88 -8.10
N ALA A 226 9.99 33.90 -7.73
CA ALA A 226 10.42 33.70 -6.35
C ALA A 226 11.89 33.30 -6.29
N VAL A 227 12.56 33.75 -5.25
CA VAL A 227 13.87 33.24 -4.84
C VAL A 227 13.69 31.88 -4.17
N VAL A 228 14.72 31.05 -4.23
CA VAL A 228 14.71 29.71 -3.60
C VAL A 228 14.47 29.78 -2.09
N GLY A 229 13.46 29.06 -1.59
CA GLY A 229 13.14 28.95 -0.17
C GLY A 229 13.91 27.83 0.56
N ARG A 230 15.25 27.84 0.49
CA ARG A 230 16.12 26.71 0.91
C ARG A 230 15.81 26.16 2.31
N ARG A 231 15.56 27.04 3.27
CA ARG A 231 15.29 26.66 4.66
C ARG A 231 13.94 25.96 4.81
N TYR A 232 12.95 26.36 4.03
CA TYR A 232 11.66 25.66 3.97
C TYR A 232 11.80 24.29 3.30
N HIS A 233 12.56 24.19 2.19
CA HIS A 233 12.90 22.91 1.56
C HIS A 233 13.56 21.96 2.56
N GLU A 234 14.62 22.41 3.24
CA GLU A 234 15.37 21.61 4.21
C GLU A 234 14.47 21.11 5.36
N LEU A 235 13.63 21.99 5.93
CA LEU A 235 12.73 21.61 7.02
C LEU A 235 11.70 20.56 6.57
N VAL A 236 10.98 20.82 5.47
CA VAL A 236 9.89 19.95 4.99
C VAL A 236 10.43 18.58 4.60
N GLN A 237 11.64 18.52 4.02
CA GLN A 237 12.31 17.25 3.74
C GLN A 237 12.67 16.47 5.02
N GLN A 238 13.05 17.16 6.10
CA GLN A 238 13.42 16.53 7.38
C GLN A 238 12.22 16.02 8.19
N ILE A 239 11.13 16.80 8.27
CA ILE A 239 9.93 16.43 9.05
C ILE A 239 8.93 15.57 8.25
N GLY A 240 9.14 15.46 6.94
CA GLY A 240 8.21 14.78 6.03
C GLY A 240 7.07 15.71 5.57
N GLY A 241 6.69 15.61 4.30
CA GLY A 241 5.74 16.54 3.73
C GLY A 241 5.77 16.62 2.21
N SER A 242 5.25 17.72 1.67
CA SER A 242 5.26 17.99 0.23
C SER A 242 5.65 19.44 -0.04
N ILE A 243 6.40 19.64 -1.12
CA ILE A 243 6.88 20.95 -1.56
C ILE A 243 6.32 21.22 -2.95
N GLY A 244 5.84 22.44 -3.18
CA GLY A 244 5.37 22.92 -4.48
C GLY A 244 6.02 24.24 -4.84
N SER A 245 6.13 24.47 -6.15
CA SER A 245 6.60 25.74 -6.69
C SER A 245 5.55 26.82 -6.52
N ILE A 246 5.90 27.94 -5.89
CA ILE A 246 5.02 29.12 -5.83
C ILE A 246 4.75 29.72 -7.22
N CYS A 247 5.61 29.45 -8.21
CA CYS A 247 5.39 29.88 -9.59
C CYS A 247 4.50 28.92 -10.39
N ALA A 248 4.08 27.78 -9.83
CA ALA A 248 3.19 26.88 -10.56
C ALA A 248 1.81 27.51 -10.80
N ALA A 249 1.24 27.29 -11.98
CA ALA A 249 -0.09 27.79 -12.33
C ALA A 249 -1.23 27.03 -11.64
N ASP A 250 -0.96 25.80 -11.22
CA ASP A 250 -1.87 24.94 -10.49
C ASP A 250 -1.11 24.26 -9.35
N TRP A 251 -1.58 24.45 -8.12
CA TRP A 251 -1.04 23.81 -6.92
C TRP A 251 -1.85 22.58 -6.50
N SER A 252 -2.88 22.20 -7.25
CA SER A 252 -3.79 21.10 -6.93
C SER A 252 -3.02 19.82 -6.60
N VAL A 253 -2.02 19.43 -7.38
CA VAL A 253 -1.25 18.21 -7.11
C VAL A 253 -0.54 18.26 -5.76
N THR A 254 0.19 19.36 -5.47
CA THR A 254 0.87 19.55 -4.18
C THR A 254 -0.13 19.63 -3.04
N LEU A 255 -1.21 20.38 -3.21
CA LEU A 255 -2.27 20.53 -2.21
C LEU A 255 -3.06 19.24 -1.98
N ASN A 256 -3.22 18.39 -2.99
CA ASN A 256 -3.80 17.05 -2.87
C ASN A 256 -2.89 16.15 -2.04
N GLN A 257 -1.58 16.15 -2.34
CA GLN A 257 -0.60 15.36 -1.60
C GLN A 257 -0.51 15.82 -0.14
N LEU A 258 -0.49 17.14 0.10
CA LEU A 258 -0.59 17.72 1.43
C LEU A 258 -1.89 17.29 2.10
N GLY A 259 -3.05 17.52 1.49
CA GLY A 259 -4.35 17.14 2.05
C GLY A 259 -4.46 15.68 2.48
N LEU A 260 -3.92 14.75 1.69
CA LEU A 260 -3.88 13.32 2.03
C LEU A 260 -2.91 13.00 3.17
N THR A 261 -1.76 13.68 3.23
CA THR A 261 -0.75 13.49 4.29
C THR A 261 -1.25 14.09 5.61
N VAL A 262 -1.85 15.28 5.53
CA VAL A 262 -2.56 16.03 6.57
C VAL A 262 -3.69 15.17 7.16
N ALA A 263 -4.51 14.53 6.32
CA ALA A 263 -5.57 13.63 6.80
C ALA A 263 -5.07 12.39 7.58
N GLY A 264 -3.75 12.12 7.64
CA GLY A 264 -3.17 11.03 8.45
C GLY A 264 -3.68 9.64 8.07
N LEU A 265 -4.11 9.48 6.82
CA LEU A 265 -4.74 8.26 6.32
C LEU A 265 -3.67 7.20 6.06
N ASP A 266 -3.91 5.98 6.55
CA ASP A 266 -3.04 4.85 6.23
C ASP A 266 -3.18 4.55 4.74
N ARG A 267 -2.04 4.47 4.04
CA ARG A 267 -1.97 4.10 2.63
C ARG A 267 -1.57 2.65 2.41
N ARG A 268 -1.05 2.00 3.45
CA ARG A 268 -0.55 0.62 3.42
C ARG A 268 -1.39 -0.23 4.35
N PHE A 269 -1.89 -1.35 3.82
CA PHE A 269 -2.64 -2.34 4.58
C PHE A 269 -1.98 -3.70 4.38
N THR A 270 -1.30 -4.19 5.41
CA THR A 270 -0.64 -5.50 5.39
C THR A 270 -1.68 -6.60 5.49
N LEU A 271 -1.63 -7.57 4.58
CA LEU A 271 -2.54 -8.70 4.55
C LEU A 271 -2.16 -9.74 5.63
N SER A 272 -3.13 -10.54 6.05
CA SER A 272 -2.96 -11.65 6.98
C SER A 272 -2.17 -12.81 6.34
N ASP A 273 -2.33 -13.00 5.02
CA ASP A 273 -1.54 -13.92 4.22
C ASP A 273 -0.33 -13.18 3.61
N PRO A 274 0.91 -13.57 3.93
CA PRO A 274 2.10 -12.96 3.35
C PRO A 274 2.36 -13.38 1.88
N GLN A 275 1.70 -14.42 1.38
CA GLN A 275 1.90 -14.99 0.04
C GLN A 275 0.58 -15.31 -0.70
N PRO A 276 -0.33 -14.34 -0.87
CA PRO A 276 -1.55 -14.54 -1.65
C PRO A 276 -1.22 -14.73 -3.14
N GLU A 277 -2.13 -15.34 -3.89
CA GLU A 277 -2.04 -15.38 -5.35
C GLU A 277 -2.33 -13.98 -5.94
N ASP A 278 -1.28 -13.25 -6.33
CA ASP A 278 -1.34 -11.81 -6.67
C ASP A 278 -2.40 -11.46 -7.73
N SER A 279 -2.54 -12.28 -8.76
CA SER A 279 -3.54 -12.10 -9.84
C SER A 279 -4.99 -12.18 -9.37
N THR A 280 -5.23 -12.69 -8.17
CA THR A 280 -6.58 -12.89 -7.60
C THR A 280 -6.98 -11.80 -6.61
N ILE A 281 -6.05 -10.91 -6.25
CA ILE A 281 -6.32 -9.85 -5.28
C ILE A 281 -7.35 -8.88 -5.86
N ASN A 282 -8.48 -8.77 -5.17
CA ASN A 282 -9.55 -7.83 -5.45
C ASN A 282 -9.75 -6.91 -4.25
N VAL A 283 -9.69 -5.60 -4.49
CA VAL A 283 -9.80 -4.57 -3.46
C VAL A 283 -11.09 -3.79 -3.65
N LYS A 284 -11.84 -3.60 -2.55
CA LYS A 284 -13.00 -2.72 -2.50
C LYS A 284 -12.85 -1.73 -1.34
N VAL A 285 -13.34 -0.51 -1.56
CA VAL A 285 -13.49 0.52 -0.53
C VAL A 285 -14.96 0.86 -0.41
N ASN A 286 -15.54 0.68 0.79
CA ASN A 286 -16.98 0.83 1.06
C ASN A 286 -17.87 0.03 0.08
N GLY A 287 -17.41 -1.16 -0.32
CA GLY A 287 -18.11 -2.02 -1.27
C GLY A 287 -17.88 -1.69 -2.76
N THR A 288 -17.24 -0.56 -3.07
CA THR A 288 -16.92 -0.15 -4.44
C THR A 288 -15.56 -0.71 -4.86
N PRO A 289 -15.44 -1.42 -6.01
CA PRO A 289 -14.16 -1.90 -6.52
C PRO A 289 -13.17 -0.77 -6.79
N VAL A 290 -11.90 -0.98 -6.45
CA VAL A 290 -10.80 -0.05 -6.72
C VAL A 290 -9.90 -0.63 -7.82
N PRO A 291 -9.54 0.14 -8.86
CA PRO A 291 -8.67 -0.34 -9.93
C PRO A 291 -7.24 -0.59 -9.43
N ARG A 292 -6.58 -1.60 -9.99
CA ARG A 292 -5.15 -1.86 -9.76
C ARG A 292 -4.32 -0.93 -10.63
N ASP A 293 -3.87 0.17 -10.06
CA ASP A 293 -3.15 1.26 -10.75
C ASP A 293 -2.18 1.94 -9.78
N TYR A 294 -0.94 2.18 -10.22
CA TYR A 294 0.12 2.71 -9.37
C TYR A 294 0.03 4.22 -9.12
N GLN A 295 -0.68 4.97 -9.95
CA GLN A 295 -0.87 6.42 -9.81
C GLN A 295 -2.18 6.76 -9.12
N ASN A 296 -3.25 6.01 -9.42
CA ASN A 296 -4.61 6.30 -9.00
C ASN A 296 -5.43 5.01 -8.82
N GLY A 297 -5.13 4.26 -7.77
CA GLY A 297 -5.73 2.96 -7.50
C GLY A 297 -5.03 2.26 -6.34
N TRP A 298 -4.79 0.96 -6.50
CA TRP A 298 -3.96 0.18 -5.58
C TRP A 298 -2.85 -0.61 -6.29
N THR A 299 -1.79 -0.92 -5.55
CA THR A 299 -0.74 -1.89 -5.90
C THR A 299 -0.54 -2.88 -4.76
N PHE A 300 0.10 -4.02 -5.04
CA PHE A 300 0.48 -4.98 -4.01
C PHE A 300 1.99 -5.21 -4.04
N GLU A 301 2.63 -5.07 -2.89
CA GLU A 301 4.06 -5.28 -2.72
C GLU A 301 4.33 -5.76 -1.29
N SER A 302 5.22 -6.75 -1.14
CA SER A 302 5.67 -7.26 0.18
C SER A 302 4.52 -7.58 1.16
N GLY A 303 3.50 -8.31 0.69
CA GLY A 303 2.37 -8.72 1.53
C GLY A 303 1.42 -7.59 1.91
N SER A 304 1.50 -6.42 1.26
CA SER A 304 0.67 -5.26 1.59
C SER A 304 0.01 -4.65 0.35
N VAL A 305 -1.22 -4.19 0.51
CA VAL A 305 -1.90 -3.35 -0.48
C VAL A 305 -1.55 -1.88 -0.20
N PHE A 306 -1.12 -1.16 -1.23
CA PHE A 306 -0.80 0.27 -1.20
C PHE A 306 -1.79 1.06 -2.04
N PHE A 307 -2.36 2.14 -1.48
CA PHE A 307 -3.27 3.02 -2.20
C PHE A 307 -2.58 4.31 -2.68
N ALA A 308 -2.95 4.75 -3.88
CA ALA A 308 -2.45 5.96 -4.52
C ALA A 308 -3.58 6.83 -5.08
N GLY A 309 -3.27 8.12 -5.29
CA GLY A 309 -4.18 9.08 -5.90
C GLY A 309 -5.48 9.30 -5.12
N GLY A 310 -6.58 9.47 -5.85
CA GLY A 310 -7.92 9.71 -5.30
C GLY A 310 -8.59 8.48 -4.67
N TYR A 311 -7.94 7.31 -4.72
CA TYR A 311 -8.47 6.06 -4.14
C TYR A 311 -7.93 5.76 -2.75
N VAL A 312 -7.10 6.63 -2.16
CA VAL A 312 -6.73 6.52 -0.73
C VAL A 312 -8.02 6.48 0.11
N PRO A 313 -8.25 5.41 0.90
CA PRO A 313 -9.52 5.21 1.59
C PRO A 313 -9.82 6.38 2.54
N PRO A 314 -11.02 6.99 2.48
CA PRO A 314 -11.38 8.09 3.36
C PRO A 314 -11.56 7.61 4.81
N PRO A 315 -11.61 8.52 5.81
CA PRO A 315 -11.76 8.14 7.21
C PRO A 315 -12.98 7.24 7.46
N SER A 316 -12.82 6.26 8.36
CA SER A 316 -13.84 5.25 8.67
C SER A 316 -14.28 4.37 7.50
N ALA A 317 -13.65 4.48 6.32
CA ALA A 317 -13.95 3.58 5.21
C ALA A 317 -13.59 2.14 5.56
N THR A 318 -14.41 1.21 5.09
CA THR A 318 -14.11 -0.22 5.14
C THR A 318 -13.33 -0.60 3.89
N ILE A 319 -12.13 -1.14 4.07
CA ILE A 319 -11.35 -1.75 3.00
C ILE A 319 -11.57 -3.26 3.08
N GLU A 320 -12.02 -3.84 1.98
CA GLU A 320 -12.18 -5.28 1.81
C GLU A 320 -11.16 -5.75 0.77
N VAL A 321 -10.30 -6.70 1.15
CA VAL A 321 -9.36 -7.34 0.24
C VAL A 321 -9.68 -8.83 0.21
N SER A 322 -10.06 -9.35 -0.96
CA SER A 322 -10.31 -10.77 -1.18
C SER A 322 -9.28 -11.35 -2.15
N TYR A 323 -8.75 -12.52 -1.84
CA TYR A 323 -7.70 -13.18 -2.61
C TYR A 323 -7.72 -14.70 -2.36
N LEU A 324 -7.05 -15.46 -3.22
CA LEU A 324 -6.84 -16.90 -3.00
C LEU A 324 -5.52 -17.13 -2.24
N HIS A 325 -5.59 -17.93 -1.18
CA HIS A 325 -4.41 -18.58 -0.61
C HIS A 325 -4.07 -19.82 -1.46
N PRO A 326 -2.87 -19.89 -2.08
CA PRO A 326 -2.51 -21.00 -2.95
C PRO A 326 -2.37 -22.31 -2.18
N GLN A 327 -2.98 -23.39 -2.67
CA GLN A 327 -2.77 -24.73 -2.14
C GLN A 327 -1.41 -25.26 -2.60
N LYS A 328 -0.56 -25.65 -1.64
CA LYS A 328 0.79 -26.17 -1.93
C LYS A 328 0.96 -27.65 -1.64
N GLU A 329 0.07 -28.23 -0.85
CA GLU A 329 0.13 -29.62 -0.40
C GLU A 329 -1.00 -30.45 -0.99
N PHE A 330 -0.62 -31.56 -1.61
CA PHE A 330 -1.54 -32.48 -2.28
C PHE A 330 -1.30 -33.90 -1.77
N THR A 331 -2.19 -34.37 -0.90
CA THR A 331 -2.10 -35.72 -0.32
C THR A 331 -2.42 -36.77 -1.38
N LEU A 332 -1.49 -37.69 -1.62
CA LEU A 332 -1.68 -38.82 -2.53
C LEU A 332 -2.81 -39.72 -2.04
N THR A 333 -3.57 -40.35 -2.93
CA THR A 333 -4.67 -41.24 -2.54
C THR A 333 -4.19 -42.65 -2.19
N GLN A 334 -3.00 -43.02 -2.66
CA GLN A 334 -2.37 -44.32 -2.42
C GLN A 334 -0.95 -44.14 -1.89
N ILE A 335 -0.47 -45.13 -1.15
CA ILE A 335 0.92 -45.20 -0.68
C ILE A 335 1.85 -45.44 -1.89
N PRO A 336 2.77 -44.51 -2.21
CA PRO A 336 3.72 -44.68 -3.31
C PRO A 336 4.79 -45.72 -2.94
N ALA A 337 5.49 -46.23 -3.96
CA ALA A 337 6.72 -47.00 -3.81
C ALA A 337 7.83 -46.08 -3.29
N TYR A 338 7.83 -45.85 -1.98
CA TYR A 338 8.72 -44.91 -1.32
C TYR A 338 10.14 -45.48 -1.13
N ASP A 339 11.15 -44.77 -1.64
CA ASP A 339 12.56 -44.96 -1.30
C ASP A 339 13.05 -43.78 -0.44
N ALA A 340 13.45 -44.06 0.80
CA ALA A 340 13.96 -43.03 1.71
C ALA A 340 15.25 -42.35 1.23
N ASN A 341 16.04 -43.00 0.36
CA ASN A 341 17.26 -42.42 -0.21
C ASN A 341 16.99 -41.59 -1.47
N ASN A 342 15.86 -41.84 -2.13
CA ASN A 342 15.41 -41.10 -3.31
C ASN A 342 13.89 -40.88 -3.24
N PRO A 343 13.40 -39.98 -2.36
CA PRO A 343 11.99 -39.85 -2.06
C PRO A 343 11.11 -39.42 -3.24
N GLY A 344 11.71 -38.80 -4.26
CA GLY A 344 11.03 -38.42 -5.50
C GLY A 344 11.11 -39.47 -6.61
N ASP A 345 11.83 -40.57 -6.41
CA ASP A 345 11.97 -41.61 -7.44
C ASP A 345 10.60 -42.18 -7.81
N ASP A 346 10.36 -42.36 -9.10
CA ASP A 346 9.12 -42.93 -9.64
C ASP A 346 7.85 -42.12 -9.32
N ILE A 347 7.98 -40.82 -9.00
CA ILE A 347 6.87 -39.87 -8.91
C ILE A 347 7.09 -38.76 -9.95
N HIS A 348 6.10 -38.56 -10.80
CA HIS A 348 6.11 -37.54 -11.85
C HIS A 348 4.95 -36.56 -11.64
N VAL A 349 5.28 -35.30 -11.40
CA VAL A 349 4.31 -34.22 -11.22
C VAL A 349 4.24 -33.37 -12.50
N THR A 350 3.04 -33.22 -13.03
CA THR A 350 2.76 -32.36 -14.19
C THR A 350 1.67 -31.38 -13.84
N VAL A 351 1.90 -30.09 -14.08
CA VAL A 351 0.93 -29.02 -13.83
C VAL A 351 0.44 -28.45 -15.15
N TYR A 352 -0.88 -28.41 -15.31
CA TYR A 352 -1.57 -27.79 -16.43
C TYR A 352 -2.11 -26.44 -15.97
N ALA A 353 -1.79 -25.38 -16.71
CA ALA A 353 -2.24 -24.03 -16.39
C ALA A 353 -3.79 -23.92 -16.47
N PRO A 354 -4.41 -22.94 -15.79
CA PRO A 354 -5.87 -22.79 -15.79
C PRO A 354 -6.48 -22.64 -17.19
N ASN A 355 -5.72 -22.09 -18.13
CA ASN A 355 -6.10 -21.85 -19.52
C ASN A 355 -5.65 -22.95 -20.49
N SER A 356 -5.05 -24.05 -20.02
CA SER A 356 -4.64 -25.16 -20.89
C SER A 356 -5.83 -25.73 -21.66
N ALA A 357 -5.67 -25.90 -22.98
CA ALA A 357 -6.71 -26.44 -23.85
C ALA A 357 -7.13 -27.85 -23.42
N GLN A 358 -8.41 -28.17 -23.59
CA GLN A 358 -8.92 -29.51 -23.34
C GLN A 358 -8.58 -30.44 -24.51
N CYS A 359 -8.35 -31.71 -24.21
CA CYS A 359 -8.05 -32.74 -25.19
C CYS A 359 -8.63 -34.10 -24.79
N THR A 360 -8.83 -34.95 -25.80
CA THR A 360 -9.21 -36.36 -25.64
C THR A 360 -8.16 -37.30 -26.21
N LYS A 361 -7.27 -36.78 -27.06
CA LYS A 361 -6.19 -37.51 -27.72
C LYS A 361 -5.02 -36.57 -28.03
N THR A 362 -3.82 -37.13 -28.17
CA THR A 362 -2.57 -36.38 -28.43
C THR A 362 -2.65 -35.46 -29.65
N SER A 363 -3.40 -35.84 -30.69
CA SER A 363 -3.56 -35.00 -31.90
C SER A 363 -4.34 -33.69 -31.67
N ASP A 364 -5.00 -33.55 -30.52
CA ASP A 364 -5.71 -32.32 -30.14
C ASP A 364 -4.71 -31.26 -29.61
N CYS A 365 -3.47 -31.65 -29.30
CA CYS A 365 -2.42 -30.82 -28.70
C CYS A 365 -1.21 -30.69 -29.63
N ALA A 366 -0.37 -29.68 -29.38
CA ALA A 366 0.92 -29.54 -30.08
C ALA A 366 1.94 -30.61 -29.65
N ASN A 367 1.92 -30.99 -28.37
CA ASN A 367 2.84 -31.97 -27.80
C ASN A 367 2.11 -33.26 -27.43
N GLU A 368 1.48 -33.29 -26.26
CA GLU A 368 0.74 -34.44 -25.77
C GLU A 368 -0.51 -34.04 -25.02
N CYS A 369 -1.50 -34.94 -25.05
CA CYS A 369 -2.67 -34.86 -24.20
C CYS A 369 -2.39 -35.62 -22.91
N GLY A 370 -2.36 -34.90 -21.79
CA GLY A 370 -2.18 -35.50 -20.48
C GLY A 370 -3.31 -36.44 -20.08
N LEU A 371 -3.07 -37.29 -19.07
CA LEU A 371 -4.12 -38.10 -18.43
C LEU A 371 -5.19 -37.20 -17.78
N ALA A 372 -4.82 -35.96 -17.45
CA ALA A 372 -5.72 -34.89 -17.03
C ALA A 372 -6.69 -34.40 -18.13
N GLY A 373 -6.57 -34.84 -19.38
CA GLY A 373 -7.37 -34.35 -20.50
C GLY A 373 -7.04 -32.89 -20.87
N ARG A 374 -5.78 -32.48 -20.63
CA ARG A 374 -5.27 -31.14 -20.88
C ARG A 374 -4.01 -31.18 -21.73
N CYS A 375 -3.88 -30.21 -22.62
CA CYS A 375 -2.67 -30.01 -23.43
C CYS A 375 -1.58 -29.27 -22.66
N ASP A 376 -0.34 -29.46 -23.09
CA ASP A 376 0.81 -28.63 -22.74
C ASP A 376 1.08 -28.57 -21.24
N GLY A 377 1.04 -29.73 -20.58
CA GLY A 377 1.41 -29.88 -19.19
C GLY A 377 2.90 -29.63 -18.98
N MET A 378 3.22 -28.92 -17.90
CA MET A 378 4.60 -28.64 -17.51
C MET A 378 5.04 -29.66 -16.45
N ALA A 379 6.06 -30.45 -16.78
CA ALA A 379 6.69 -31.34 -15.81
C ALA A 379 7.46 -30.50 -14.76
N ILE A 380 7.18 -30.76 -13.48
CA ILE A 380 7.84 -30.09 -12.36
C ILE A 380 8.85 -31.05 -11.76
N ASN A 381 10.08 -30.56 -11.59
CA ASN A 381 11.18 -31.36 -11.07
C ASN A 381 11.05 -31.55 -9.55
N TYR A 382 11.55 -32.69 -9.07
CA TYR A 382 11.78 -32.89 -7.65
C TYR A 382 12.94 -32.00 -7.20
N ASP A 383 12.65 -30.95 -6.43
CA ASP A 383 13.62 -29.93 -6.02
C ASP A 383 13.14 -29.21 -4.76
N TYR A 384 13.98 -29.24 -3.73
CA TYR A 384 13.76 -28.60 -2.42
C TYR A 384 13.75 -27.06 -2.45
N THR A 385 14.06 -26.43 -3.58
CA THR A 385 14.18 -24.96 -3.68
C THR A 385 13.21 -24.31 -4.68
N SER A 386 12.76 -25.04 -5.70
CA SER A 386 11.95 -24.45 -6.78
C SER A 386 11.02 -25.43 -7.50
N GLY A 387 10.79 -26.61 -6.93
CA GLY A 387 9.98 -27.68 -7.54
C GLY A 387 8.95 -28.24 -6.59
N TRP A 388 8.88 -29.57 -6.52
CA TRP A 388 8.08 -30.28 -5.53
C TRP A 388 8.94 -31.24 -4.70
N VAL A 389 8.47 -31.58 -3.52
CA VAL A 389 9.04 -32.57 -2.62
C VAL A 389 7.97 -33.54 -2.12
N LEU A 390 8.41 -34.71 -1.67
CA LEU A 390 7.53 -35.67 -1.03
C LEU A 390 7.66 -35.52 0.49
N GLU A 391 6.61 -35.00 1.12
CA GLU A 391 6.52 -34.94 2.57
C GLU A 391 5.83 -36.19 3.12
N THR A 392 6.29 -36.63 4.29
CA THR A 392 5.75 -37.81 4.98
C THR A 392 5.23 -37.50 6.39
N PRO A 393 4.27 -36.57 6.55
CA PRO A 393 3.79 -36.20 7.87
C PRO A 393 3.12 -37.37 8.57
N THR A 394 3.38 -37.50 9.87
CA THR A 394 2.75 -38.52 10.72
C THR A 394 1.65 -37.88 11.56
N VAL A 395 0.42 -38.36 11.40
CA VAL A 395 -0.74 -37.91 12.17
C VAL A 395 -1.20 -39.06 13.07
N GLY A 396 -0.88 -38.96 14.37
CA GLY A 396 -1.10 -40.07 15.30
C GLY A 396 -0.16 -41.24 15.00
N THR A 397 -0.72 -42.37 14.54
CA THR A 397 0.03 -43.57 14.14
C THR A 397 0.11 -43.78 12.62
N GLU A 398 -0.47 -42.87 11.83
CA GLU A 398 -0.60 -43.01 10.38
C GLU A 398 0.38 -42.06 9.67
N THR A 399 1.11 -42.59 8.69
CA THR A 399 1.99 -41.81 7.82
C THR A 399 1.24 -41.46 6.54
N ARG A 400 1.22 -40.17 6.19
CA ARG A 400 0.67 -39.68 4.93
C ARG A 400 1.78 -39.37 3.95
N TYR A 401 1.48 -39.51 2.66
CA TYR A 401 2.36 -39.10 1.57
C TYR A 401 1.76 -37.88 0.86
N VAL A 402 2.50 -36.78 0.84
CA VAL A 402 2.04 -35.48 0.35
C VAL A 402 3.04 -34.93 -0.66
N VAL A 403 2.56 -34.58 -1.85
CA VAL A 403 3.34 -33.77 -2.78
C VAL A 403 3.21 -32.33 -2.34
N ALA A 404 4.31 -31.73 -1.89
CA ALA A 404 4.39 -30.34 -1.47
C ALA A 404 5.20 -29.53 -2.49
N PHE A 405 4.68 -28.38 -2.93
CA PHE A 405 5.41 -27.46 -3.80
C PHE A 405 6.26 -26.48 -2.98
N GLU A 406 7.52 -26.32 -3.40
CA GLU A 406 8.55 -25.56 -2.68
C GLU A 406 8.94 -24.26 -3.39
N GLY A 407 9.50 -23.33 -2.62
CA GLY A 407 10.05 -22.08 -3.13
C GLY A 407 9.00 -21.16 -3.75
N ASN A 408 9.25 -20.70 -4.99
CA ASN A 408 8.41 -19.73 -5.70
C ASN A 408 7.39 -20.39 -6.66
N TYR A 409 7.35 -21.72 -6.75
CA TYR A 409 6.42 -22.39 -7.65
C TYR A 409 5.08 -22.61 -6.94
N PHE A 410 4.01 -22.03 -7.48
CA PHE A 410 2.66 -22.17 -6.94
C PHE A 410 1.68 -22.55 -8.05
N PRO A 411 1.00 -23.71 -7.94
CA PRO A 411 -0.12 -24.01 -8.82
C PRO A 411 -1.22 -22.96 -8.62
N LEU A 412 -1.54 -22.21 -9.68
CA LEU A 412 -2.60 -21.20 -9.65
C LEU A 412 -3.97 -21.85 -9.47
N GLY A 413 -4.91 -21.13 -8.86
CA GLY A 413 -6.32 -21.53 -8.83
C GLY A 413 -6.85 -21.88 -10.22
N GLY A 414 -7.50 -23.05 -10.36
CA GLY A 414 -8.04 -23.55 -11.63
C GLY A 414 -7.05 -24.36 -12.48
N SER A 415 -5.81 -24.53 -12.03
CA SER A 415 -4.86 -25.48 -12.63
C SER A 415 -5.35 -26.93 -12.46
N VAL A 416 -4.74 -27.86 -13.20
CA VAL A 416 -4.86 -29.29 -12.92
C VAL A 416 -3.48 -29.85 -12.63
N ILE A 417 -3.34 -30.58 -11.54
CA ILE A 417 -2.09 -31.24 -11.16
C ILE A 417 -2.28 -32.72 -11.35
N GLN A 418 -1.44 -33.31 -12.20
CA GLN A 418 -1.37 -34.75 -12.41
C GLN A 418 -0.14 -35.27 -11.70
N VAL A 419 -0.33 -36.23 -10.79
CA VAL A 419 0.78 -36.94 -10.14
C VAL A 419 0.71 -38.40 -10.55
N VAL A 420 1.71 -38.88 -11.27
CA VAL A 420 1.84 -40.29 -11.68
C VAL A 420 2.89 -40.94 -10.80
N TYR A 421 2.56 -42.08 -10.20
CA TYR A 421 3.49 -42.79 -9.32
C TYR A 421 3.20 -44.28 -9.25
N SER A 422 4.20 -45.04 -8.86
CA SER A 422 4.07 -46.49 -8.67
C SER A 422 3.67 -46.89 -7.25
N CYS A 423 2.96 -48.00 -7.11
CA CYS A 423 2.68 -48.64 -5.81
C CYS A 423 3.42 -49.99 -5.70
N SER A 424 4.18 -50.21 -4.63
CA SER A 424 4.83 -51.51 -4.37
C SER A 424 3.88 -52.51 -3.71
N GLY A 425 3.68 -53.68 -4.33
CA GLY A 425 2.86 -54.77 -3.77
C GLY A 425 1.33 -54.57 -3.89
N GLY A 426 0.90 -53.68 -4.80
CA GLY A 426 -0.50 -53.30 -5.00
C GLY A 426 -0.85 -52.02 -4.23
N CYS A 427 -1.60 -51.11 -4.87
CA CYS A 427 -1.94 -49.82 -4.27
C CYS A 427 -2.76 -50.01 -2.99
N LYS A 428 -2.27 -49.40 -1.90
CA LYS A 428 -2.93 -49.34 -0.61
C LYS A 428 -3.35 -47.91 -0.35
N PHE A 429 -4.54 -47.75 0.20
CA PHE A 429 -5.09 -46.44 0.53
C PHE A 429 -4.14 -45.67 1.46
N ASN A 430 -3.89 -44.41 1.13
CA ASN A 430 -3.21 -43.47 2.00
C ASN A 430 -4.24 -42.85 2.96
N PRO A 431 -4.13 -43.08 4.28
CA PRO A 431 -5.19 -42.80 5.26
C PRO A 431 -5.50 -41.32 5.53
#